data_AF-A0A9W6SQV4-F1
#
_entry.id   AF-A0A9W6SQV4-F1
#
_cell.length_a   1.000
_cell.length_b   1.000
_cell.length_c   1.000
_cell.angle_alpha   90.00
_cell.angle_beta   90.00
_cell.angle_gamma   90.00
#
_symmetry.space_group_name_H-M   'P 1'
#
loop_
_entity.id
_entity.type
_entity.pdbx_description
1 polymer ?
#
loop_
_entity_poly.entity_id
_entity_poly.type
_entity_poly.pdbx_seq_one_letter_code
_entity_poly.pdbx_strand_id
1 'polypeptide(L)'
;MGVYRVRVPNPPLPGRAGADGVRAEALAWATSAPLRRLAAAFGGMVPRGPVTEVLAWLDGFSAAHWDFRGGGERSHAVRRSFDPATSALITSSADALGLVRPAPPRLDSYTHVLVLGGLFAACLDRTAHAAALLASGTSSPSVTAVGGFRPLMPAELAEASSVDAGDCVFEVEAMTVGARRAFGAGEPSTVDAGGDPSADPHRAWRVETHHLPDTTVLRVVAAPSSAPAKRRANTPDTCRFWADQVAKLGAGDRVLVVTSAIYVPFQHCDAVAAFTLPYGAVVDTVGSAPRTPPDADRLLQEIRSAIRSMRRLVAAL
;
A
#
# COMPACT_ATOMS: atom_id res chain seq x y z
N MET A 1 33.22 18.31 1.50
CA MET A 1 32.99 17.60 2.77
C MET A 1 31.50 17.36 2.92
N GLY A 2 31.06 16.11 2.74
CA GLY A 2 29.64 15.76 2.77
C GLY A 2 29.09 15.84 4.19
N VAL A 3 28.03 16.63 4.37
CA VAL A 3 27.27 16.66 5.60
C VAL A 3 26.55 15.32 5.74
N TYR A 4 27.07 14.44 6.59
CA TYR A 4 26.33 13.27 7.08
C TYR A 4 25.07 13.79 7.79
N ARG A 5 23.93 13.76 7.10
CA ARG A 5 22.64 13.97 7.77
C ARG A 5 22.43 12.81 8.73
N VAL A 6 22.49 13.13 10.02
CA VAL A 6 22.08 12.24 11.11
C VAL A 6 20.73 11.62 10.76
N ARG A 7 20.71 10.29 10.72
CA ARG A 7 19.52 9.47 10.46
C ARG A 7 18.54 9.72 11.61
N VAL A 8 17.54 10.57 11.41
CA VAL A 8 16.39 10.58 12.33
C VAL A 8 15.72 9.23 12.13
N PRO A 9 15.58 8.39 13.16
CA PRO A 9 14.85 7.14 13.01
C PRO A 9 13.43 7.45 12.53
N ASN A 10 12.98 6.79 11.47
CA ASN A 10 11.56 6.81 11.15
C ASN A 10 10.82 6.27 12.38
N PRO A 11 9.77 6.94 12.88
CA PRO A 11 8.95 6.36 13.92
C PRO A 11 8.47 4.99 13.45
N PRO A 12 8.52 3.94 14.30
CA PRO A 12 8.05 2.62 13.90
C PRO A 12 6.59 2.70 13.48
N LEU A 13 6.23 1.99 12.41
CA LEU A 13 4.82 1.80 12.07
C LEU A 13 4.21 0.75 13.01
N PRO A 14 2.90 0.85 13.31
CA PRO A 14 2.23 -0.04 14.26
C PRO A 14 2.09 -1.46 13.73
N GLY A 15 2.29 -2.47 14.58
CA GLY A 15 2.05 -3.88 14.24
C GLY A 15 3.12 -4.85 14.75
N ARG A 16 4.08 -4.41 15.56
CA ARG A 16 5.22 -5.25 15.96
C ARG A 16 4.99 -6.05 17.24
N ALA A 17 3.95 -5.73 17.98
CA ALA A 17 3.58 -6.34 19.25
C ALA A 17 2.05 -6.41 19.35
N GLY A 18 1.52 -7.10 20.37
CA GLY A 18 0.08 -7.20 20.62
C GLY A 18 -0.61 -5.83 20.76
N ALA A 19 -1.92 -5.82 21.05
CA ALA A 19 -2.75 -4.61 20.99
C ALA A 19 -2.13 -3.36 21.67
N ASP A 20 -1.53 -3.51 22.86
CA ASP A 20 -0.87 -2.40 23.57
C ASP A 20 0.35 -1.86 22.82
N GLY A 21 1.11 -2.74 22.18
CA GLY A 21 2.24 -2.36 21.32
C GLY A 21 1.79 -1.58 20.10
N VAL A 22 0.71 -2.02 19.44
CA VAL A 22 0.12 -1.28 18.30
C VAL A 22 -0.32 0.11 18.73
N ARG A 23 -0.97 0.25 19.90
CA ARG A 23 -1.38 1.55 20.45
C ARG A 23 -0.18 2.45 20.76
N ALA A 24 0.88 1.90 21.35
CA ALA A 24 2.10 2.65 21.65
C ALA A 24 2.83 3.12 20.39
N GLU A 25 2.95 2.28 19.36
CA GLU A 25 3.57 2.60 18.08
C GLU A 25 2.76 3.67 17.32
N ALA A 26 1.43 3.54 17.31
CA ALA A 26 0.55 4.55 16.72
C ALA A 26 0.70 5.90 17.43
N LEU A 27 0.77 5.92 18.76
CA LEU A 27 1.01 7.14 19.52
C LEU A 27 2.37 7.75 19.20
N ALA A 28 3.43 6.93 19.13
CA ALA A 28 4.79 7.38 18.82
C ALA A 28 4.86 8.02 17.43
N TRP A 29 4.22 7.42 16.43
CA TRP A 29 4.12 8.01 15.08
C TRP A 29 3.32 9.31 15.09
N ALA A 30 2.13 9.30 15.71
CA ALA A 30 1.21 10.44 15.77
C ALA A 30 1.74 11.64 16.58
N THR A 31 2.71 11.40 17.46
CA THR A 31 3.33 12.45 18.28
C THR A 31 4.78 12.73 17.88
N SER A 32 5.24 12.15 16.78
CA SER A 32 6.60 12.30 16.28
C SER A 32 6.93 13.76 15.93
N ALA A 33 8.22 14.11 16.06
CA ALA A 33 8.72 15.44 15.73
C ALA A 33 8.34 15.94 14.32
N PRO A 34 8.44 15.15 13.22
CA PRO A 34 8.01 15.62 11.90
C PRO A 34 6.52 15.96 11.86
N LEU A 35 5.63 15.16 12.45
CA LEU A 35 4.20 15.45 12.43
C LEU A 35 3.84 16.66 13.29
N ARG A 36 4.50 16.84 14.44
CA ARG A 36 4.33 18.04 15.30
C ARG A 36 4.78 19.31 14.59
N ARG A 37 5.95 19.29 13.92
CA ARG A 37 6.44 20.44 13.15
C ARG A 37 5.51 20.78 11.99
N LEU A 38 5.02 19.76 11.30
CA LEU A 38 4.08 19.94 10.20
C LEU A 38 2.77 20.55 10.71
N ALA A 39 2.18 20.03 11.78
CA ALA A 39 0.97 20.63 12.38
C ALA A 39 1.20 22.09 12.78
N ALA A 40 2.33 22.41 13.41
CA ALA A 40 2.67 23.77 13.82
C ALA A 40 2.79 24.75 12.64
N ALA A 41 3.38 24.32 11.52
CA ALA A 41 3.48 25.15 10.32
C ALA A 41 2.11 25.49 9.69
N PHE A 42 1.09 24.70 9.99
CA PHE A 42 -0.30 24.93 9.58
C PHE A 42 -1.16 25.49 10.73
N GLY A 43 -0.54 26.02 11.80
CA GLY A 43 -1.23 26.68 12.93
C GLY A 43 -1.80 25.73 13.99
N GLY A 44 -1.48 24.44 13.92
CA GLY A 44 -1.95 23.42 14.86
C GLY A 44 -0.96 23.12 15.99
N MET A 45 -1.47 22.58 17.10
CA MET A 45 -0.66 22.05 18.20
C MET A 45 -1.15 20.66 18.57
N VAL A 46 -0.38 19.63 18.20
CA VAL A 46 -0.73 18.23 18.49
C VAL A 46 -0.87 18.04 20.01
N PRO A 47 -2.03 17.60 20.51
CA PRO A 47 -2.25 17.47 21.95
C PRO A 47 -1.35 16.39 22.57
N ARG A 48 -1.30 16.41 23.90
CA ARG A 48 -0.82 15.29 24.71
C ARG A 48 -2.03 14.50 25.18
N GLY A 49 -1.91 13.19 25.32
CA GLY A 49 -3.00 12.37 25.84
C GLY A 49 -3.02 10.97 25.21
N PRO A 50 -4.12 10.23 25.43
CA PRO A 50 -4.36 8.93 24.83
C PRO A 50 -4.29 8.97 23.29
N VAL A 51 -3.83 7.86 22.70
CA VAL A 51 -3.69 7.73 21.24
C VAL A 51 -4.98 8.02 20.46
N THR A 52 -6.13 7.66 21.04
CA THR A 52 -7.45 7.89 20.44
C THR A 52 -7.78 9.38 20.31
N GLU A 53 -7.49 10.18 21.33
CA GLU A 53 -7.69 11.63 21.34
C GLU A 53 -6.71 12.33 20.39
N VAL A 54 -5.43 11.92 20.41
CA VAL A 54 -4.40 12.47 19.52
C VAL A 54 -4.75 12.22 18.05
N LEU A 55 -5.15 10.98 17.70
CA LEU A 55 -5.54 10.63 16.33
C LEU A 55 -6.85 11.33 15.92
N ALA A 56 -7.82 11.48 16.83
CA ALA A 56 -9.04 12.22 16.53
C ALA A 56 -8.76 13.71 16.24
N TRP A 57 -7.87 14.34 17.02
CA TRP A 57 -7.43 15.71 16.78
C TRP A 57 -6.71 15.84 15.43
N LEU A 58 -5.76 14.94 15.13
CA LEU A 58 -5.02 14.94 13.88
C LEU A 58 -5.93 14.74 12.65
N ASP A 59 -6.94 13.88 12.76
CA ASP A 59 -7.92 13.65 11.70
C ASP A 59 -8.75 14.92 11.44
N GLY A 60 -9.27 15.55 12.48
CA GLY A 60 -9.98 16.83 12.36
C GLY A 60 -9.11 17.96 11.79
N PHE A 61 -7.87 18.09 12.31
CA PHE A 61 -6.90 19.08 11.83
C PHE A 61 -6.55 18.85 10.35
N SER A 62 -6.19 17.62 9.98
CA SER A 62 -5.83 17.30 8.60
C SER A 62 -7.02 17.44 7.64
N ALA A 63 -8.26 17.23 8.10
CA ALA A 63 -9.44 17.50 7.29
C ALA A 63 -9.59 19.00 6.98
N ALA A 64 -9.34 19.88 7.95
CA ALA A 64 -9.45 21.31 7.76
C ALA A 64 -8.33 21.90 6.88
N HIS A 65 -7.10 21.38 7.00
CA HIS A 65 -5.92 21.99 6.37
C HIS A 65 -5.40 21.24 5.14
N TRP A 66 -5.62 19.94 5.05
CA TRP A 66 -4.96 19.07 4.05
C TRP A 66 -5.94 18.29 3.17
N ASP A 67 -7.27 18.47 3.32
CA ASP A 67 -8.27 17.80 2.49
C ASP A 67 -8.58 18.53 1.18
N PHE A 68 -7.64 18.47 0.26
CA PHE A 68 -7.79 18.88 -1.13
C PHE A 68 -8.68 17.95 -2.00
N ARG A 69 -9.17 16.83 -1.47
CA ARG A 69 -10.06 15.90 -2.20
C ARG A 69 -11.54 16.16 -1.93
N GLY A 70 -11.88 16.78 -0.80
CA GLY A 70 -13.27 16.99 -0.39
C GLY A 70 -14.08 15.69 -0.31
N GLY A 71 -13.42 14.57 0.00
CA GLY A 71 -14.05 13.23 0.02
C GLY A 71 -14.05 12.46 -1.32
N GLY A 72 -13.54 13.04 -2.42
CA GLY A 72 -13.44 12.37 -3.73
C GLY A 72 -12.27 11.39 -3.88
N GLU A 73 -12.16 10.76 -5.06
CA GLU A 73 -11.04 9.88 -5.43
C GLU A 73 -9.71 10.65 -5.55
N ARG A 74 -8.57 9.93 -5.58
CA ARG A 74 -7.23 10.56 -5.63
C ARG A 74 -7.03 11.46 -6.85
N SER A 75 -7.63 11.08 -7.98
CA SER A 75 -7.62 11.81 -9.25
C SER A 75 -8.39 13.14 -9.20
N HIS A 76 -9.28 13.33 -8.21
CA HIS A 76 -10.12 14.51 -8.08
C HIS A 76 -9.52 15.58 -7.15
N ALA A 77 -8.31 15.36 -6.62
CA ALA A 77 -7.67 16.32 -5.72
C ALA A 77 -7.36 17.64 -6.43
N VAL A 78 -7.81 18.76 -5.86
CA VAL A 78 -7.46 20.10 -6.34
C VAL A 78 -5.98 20.35 -6.05
N ARG A 79 -5.21 20.70 -7.09
CA ARG A 79 -3.78 20.98 -6.95
C ARG A 79 -3.56 22.19 -6.06
N ARG A 80 -2.65 22.09 -5.09
CA ARG A 80 -2.26 23.22 -4.24
C ARG A 80 -0.77 23.50 -4.37
N SER A 81 -0.45 24.76 -4.68
CA SER A 81 0.92 25.26 -4.61
C SER A 81 1.22 25.75 -3.20
N PHE A 82 2.46 25.56 -2.78
CA PHE A 82 3.01 26.08 -1.53
C PHE A 82 4.27 26.87 -1.87
N ASP A 83 4.64 27.81 -1.00
CA ASP A 83 5.94 28.46 -1.13
C ASP A 83 7.08 27.41 -0.98
N PRO A 84 8.31 27.73 -1.44
CA PRO A 84 9.43 26.79 -1.40
C PRO A 84 9.78 26.28 0.00
N ALA A 85 9.66 27.12 1.03
CA ALA A 85 10.01 26.72 2.41
C ALA A 85 8.99 25.73 2.97
N THR A 86 7.70 26.01 2.78
CA THR A 86 6.61 25.10 3.16
C THR A 86 6.69 23.77 2.39
N SER A 87 6.96 23.82 1.08
CA SER A 87 7.15 22.61 0.27
C SER A 87 8.31 21.75 0.79
N ALA A 88 9.45 22.36 1.12
CA ALA A 88 10.60 21.64 1.67
C ALA A 88 10.30 21.03 3.06
N LEU A 89 9.54 21.73 3.91
CA LEU A 89 9.09 21.20 5.20
C LEU A 89 8.17 19.98 5.02
N ILE A 90 7.20 20.06 4.11
CA ILE A 90 6.29 18.96 3.80
C ILE A 90 7.08 17.75 3.32
N THR A 91 7.94 17.92 2.33
CA THR A 91 8.73 16.83 1.76
C THR A 91 9.65 16.18 2.79
N SER A 92 10.37 16.96 3.58
CA SER A 92 11.25 16.43 4.63
C SER A 92 10.48 15.75 5.76
N SER A 93 9.29 16.24 6.11
CA SER A 93 8.42 15.60 7.11
C SER A 93 7.84 14.29 6.58
N ALA A 94 7.36 14.26 5.34
CA ALA A 94 6.84 13.06 4.71
C ALA A 94 7.92 11.98 4.56
N ASP A 95 9.14 12.37 4.20
CA ASP A 95 10.28 11.46 4.15
C ASP A 95 10.59 10.84 5.52
N ALA A 96 10.67 11.66 6.57
CA ALA A 96 10.88 11.19 7.94
C ALA A 96 9.71 10.36 8.49
N LEU A 97 8.51 10.50 7.94
CA LEU A 97 7.33 9.69 8.26
C LEU A 97 7.26 8.40 7.42
N GLY A 98 8.21 8.17 6.50
CA GLY A 98 8.33 6.95 5.71
C GLY A 98 7.53 6.94 4.40
N LEU A 99 7.17 8.10 3.84
CA LEU A 99 6.37 8.21 2.60
C LEU A 99 7.21 8.39 1.33
N VAL A 100 8.52 8.67 1.43
CA VAL A 100 9.31 9.08 0.26
C VAL A 100 10.32 8.02 -0.12
N ARG A 101 11.24 7.68 0.79
CA ARG A 101 12.30 6.73 0.51
C ARG A 101 11.89 5.31 0.89
N PRO A 102 12.13 4.31 0.01
CA PRO A 102 12.01 2.91 0.35
C PRO A 102 12.84 2.56 1.59
N ALA A 103 12.28 1.73 2.45
CA ALA A 103 13.00 1.06 3.52
C ALA A 103 13.16 -0.43 3.15
N PRO A 104 14.27 -1.08 3.54
CA PRO A 104 14.40 -2.52 3.34
C PRO A 104 13.36 -3.27 4.19
N PRO A 105 13.00 -4.50 3.79
CA PRO A 105 12.23 -5.40 4.65
C PRO A 105 12.94 -5.61 5.99
N ARG A 106 12.15 -5.83 7.04
CA ARG A 106 12.63 -6.09 8.39
C ARG A 106 13.21 -7.50 8.55
N LEU A 107 12.69 -8.46 7.80
CA LEU A 107 13.08 -9.86 7.87
C LEU A 107 13.71 -10.28 6.54
N ASP A 108 14.58 -11.27 6.59
CA ASP A 108 15.18 -11.85 5.38
C ASP A 108 14.29 -12.96 4.77
N SER A 109 13.24 -13.39 5.49
CA SER A 109 12.37 -14.50 5.06
C SER A 109 10.91 -14.30 5.44
N TYR A 110 10.04 -14.47 4.44
CA TYR A 110 8.59 -14.38 4.53
C TYR A 110 7.95 -15.67 4.03
N THR A 111 6.74 -15.98 4.51
CA THR A 111 5.95 -17.09 3.94
C THR A 111 5.22 -16.64 2.67
N HIS A 112 4.88 -15.34 2.60
CA HIS A 112 4.23 -14.74 1.44
C HIS A 112 4.77 -13.34 1.14
N VAL A 113 4.93 -13.05 -0.15
CA VAL A 113 5.04 -11.68 -0.67
C VAL A 113 3.72 -11.32 -1.34
N LEU A 114 3.09 -10.22 -0.91
CA LEU A 114 1.83 -9.73 -1.45
C LEU A 114 2.05 -8.37 -2.14
N VAL A 115 1.96 -8.34 -3.47
CA VAL A 115 2.13 -7.11 -4.27
C VAL A 115 0.76 -6.48 -4.52
N LEU A 116 0.57 -5.25 -4.04
CA LEU A 116 -0.71 -4.54 -4.18
C LEU A 116 -0.87 -3.89 -5.55
N GLY A 117 -2.05 -4.02 -6.14
CA GLY A 117 -2.45 -3.36 -7.38
C GLY A 117 -2.68 -1.85 -7.24
N GLY A 118 -2.80 -1.17 -8.37
CA GLY A 118 -3.15 0.24 -8.44
C GLY A 118 -3.39 0.69 -9.87
N LEU A 119 -2.83 1.85 -10.22
CA LEU A 119 -2.78 2.26 -11.62
C LEU A 119 -1.82 1.35 -12.40
N PHE A 120 -2.03 1.21 -13.71
CA PHE A 120 -1.25 0.34 -14.61
C PHE A 120 0.26 0.36 -14.30
N ALA A 121 0.83 1.55 -14.25
CA ALA A 121 2.26 1.68 -14.02
C ALA A 121 2.73 1.31 -12.62
N ALA A 122 1.88 1.54 -11.61
CA ALA A 122 2.17 1.09 -10.25
C ALA A 122 2.17 -0.44 -10.17
N CYS A 123 1.33 -1.13 -10.96
CA CYS A 123 1.37 -2.60 -11.07
C CYS A 123 2.75 -3.07 -11.55
N LEU A 124 3.30 -2.43 -12.60
CA LEU A 124 4.64 -2.74 -13.12
C LEU A 124 5.74 -2.39 -12.09
N ASP A 125 5.73 -1.18 -11.53
CA ASP A 125 6.78 -0.72 -10.62
C ASP A 125 6.85 -1.59 -9.34
N ARG A 126 5.69 -2.01 -8.82
CA ARG A 126 5.63 -2.80 -7.57
C ARG A 126 6.01 -4.25 -7.77
N THR A 127 5.63 -4.84 -8.90
CA THR A 127 6.05 -6.21 -9.25
C THR A 127 7.56 -6.27 -9.52
N ALA A 128 8.09 -5.29 -10.26
CA ALA A 128 9.54 -5.13 -10.44
C ALA A 128 10.28 -4.94 -9.11
N HIS A 129 9.73 -4.13 -8.20
CA HIS A 129 10.32 -3.94 -6.87
C HIS A 129 10.31 -5.24 -6.04
N ALA A 130 9.22 -6.00 -6.07
CA ALA A 130 9.14 -7.30 -5.39
C ALA A 130 10.19 -8.29 -5.92
N ALA A 131 10.35 -8.39 -7.24
CA ALA A 131 11.38 -9.23 -7.85
C ALA A 131 12.79 -8.79 -7.45
N ALA A 132 13.06 -7.48 -7.42
CA ALA A 132 14.35 -6.93 -6.98
C ALA A 132 14.66 -7.26 -5.50
N LEU A 133 13.65 -7.26 -4.63
CA LEU A 133 13.81 -7.66 -3.23
C LEU A 133 14.19 -9.14 -3.10
N LEU A 134 13.55 -10.02 -3.88
CA LEU A 134 13.89 -11.45 -3.87
C LEU A 134 15.30 -11.69 -4.41
N ALA A 135 15.66 -11.03 -5.52
CA ALA A 135 16.99 -11.13 -6.11
C ALA A 135 18.11 -10.57 -5.21
N SER A 136 17.78 -9.69 -4.26
CA SER A 136 18.74 -9.08 -3.32
C SER A 136 18.81 -9.78 -1.96
N GLY A 137 18.14 -10.94 -1.80
CA GLY A 137 18.30 -11.82 -0.63
C GLY A 137 17.07 -11.97 0.26
N THR A 138 15.96 -11.29 -0.03
CA THR A 138 14.68 -11.61 0.63
C THR A 138 14.18 -12.95 0.10
N SER A 139 13.73 -13.85 0.96
CA SER A 139 13.21 -15.16 0.55
C SER A 139 11.71 -15.28 0.81
N SER A 140 11.01 -15.92 -0.13
CA SER A 140 9.62 -16.34 0.05
C SER A 140 9.28 -17.47 -0.92
N PRO A 141 8.62 -18.55 -0.49
CA PRO A 141 8.18 -19.62 -1.39
C PRO A 141 6.98 -19.19 -2.26
N SER A 142 6.34 -18.07 -1.95
CA SER A 142 5.19 -17.58 -2.70
C SER A 142 5.18 -16.07 -2.90
N VAL A 143 4.81 -15.66 -4.11
CA VAL A 143 4.52 -14.28 -4.49
C VAL A 143 3.09 -14.22 -5.01
N THR A 144 2.28 -13.29 -4.51
CA THR A 144 0.95 -13.03 -5.05
C THR A 144 0.81 -11.56 -5.43
N ALA A 145 0.54 -11.31 -6.70
CA ALA A 145 0.14 -10.02 -7.23
C ALA A 145 -1.39 -9.91 -7.16
N VAL A 146 -1.91 -8.90 -6.46
CA VAL A 146 -3.36 -8.70 -6.35
C VAL A 146 -3.82 -7.49 -7.15
N GLY A 147 -4.88 -7.66 -7.94
CA GLY A 147 -5.55 -6.61 -8.69
C GLY A 147 -7.07 -6.75 -8.60
N GLY A 148 -7.79 -5.93 -9.35
CA GLY A 148 -9.24 -6.04 -9.46
C GLY A 148 -9.73 -5.92 -10.89
N PHE A 149 -11.00 -6.24 -11.12
CA PHE A 149 -11.71 -5.94 -12.37
C PHE A 149 -12.15 -4.47 -12.43
N ARG A 150 -11.22 -3.57 -12.09
CA ARG A 150 -11.36 -2.13 -12.33
C ARG A 150 -10.89 -1.87 -13.76
N PRO A 151 -11.72 -1.31 -14.65
CA PRO A 151 -11.28 -0.90 -15.97
C PRO A 151 -10.12 0.08 -15.90
N LEU A 152 -9.16 -0.07 -16.81
CA LEU A 152 -8.10 0.89 -17.00
C LEU A 152 -8.66 2.20 -17.59
N MET A 153 -8.19 3.32 -17.07
CA MET A 153 -8.56 4.65 -17.58
C MET A 153 -7.85 4.95 -18.90
N PRO A 154 -8.31 5.90 -19.73
CA PRO A 154 -7.69 6.21 -21.03
C PRO A 154 -6.18 6.49 -20.97
N ALA A 155 -5.71 7.18 -19.93
CA ALA A 155 -4.28 7.43 -19.73
C ALA A 155 -3.49 6.14 -19.43
N GLU A 156 -4.09 5.20 -18.69
CA GLU A 156 -3.50 3.89 -18.40
C GLU A 156 -3.46 3.01 -19.65
N LEU A 157 -4.50 3.05 -20.48
CA LEU A 157 -4.53 2.33 -21.77
C LEU A 157 -3.45 2.85 -22.72
N ALA A 158 -3.25 4.17 -22.78
CA ALA A 158 -2.17 4.76 -23.58
C ALA A 158 -0.78 4.32 -23.09
N GLU A 159 -0.58 4.26 -21.77
CA GLU A 159 0.67 3.75 -21.18
C GLU A 159 0.85 2.25 -21.45
N ALA A 160 -0.21 1.45 -21.35
CA ALA A 160 -0.18 0.02 -21.65
C ALA A 160 0.22 -0.26 -23.11
N SER A 161 -0.37 0.47 -24.06
CA SER A 161 -0.01 0.38 -25.48
C SER A 161 1.44 0.76 -25.74
N SER A 162 2.01 1.71 -24.99
CA SER A 162 3.41 2.14 -25.16
C SER A 162 4.43 1.08 -24.74
N VAL A 163 3.99 0.02 -24.07
CA VAL A 163 4.84 -1.08 -23.58
C VAL A 163 4.36 -2.44 -24.06
N ASP A 164 3.70 -2.53 -25.22
CA ASP A 164 3.18 -3.80 -25.79
C ASP A 164 2.25 -4.57 -24.85
N ALA A 165 1.41 -3.84 -24.09
CA ALA A 165 0.39 -4.40 -23.21
C ALA A 165 -1.02 -3.86 -23.57
N GLY A 166 -1.23 -3.49 -24.84
CA GLY A 166 -2.45 -2.83 -25.32
C GLY A 166 -3.74 -3.61 -25.14
N ASP A 167 -3.66 -4.93 -24.94
CA ASP A 167 -4.82 -5.80 -24.70
C ASP A 167 -5.33 -5.76 -23.24
N CYS A 168 -4.65 -5.03 -22.34
CA CYS A 168 -5.11 -4.89 -20.96
C CYS A 168 -6.37 -4.03 -20.88
N VAL A 169 -7.44 -4.60 -20.34
CA VAL A 169 -8.71 -3.92 -20.04
C VAL A 169 -8.81 -3.61 -18.55
N PHE A 170 -8.32 -4.51 -17.68
CA PHE A 170 -8.47 -4.43 -16.23
C PHE A 170 -7.15 -4.33 -15.48
N GLU A 171 -7.19 -3.78 -14.27
CA GLU A 171 -6.05 -3.71 -13.36
C GLU A 171 -5.39 -5.07 -13.07
N VAL A 172 -6.17 -6.15 -12.96
CA VAL A 172 -5.63 -7.51 -12.77
C VAL A 172 -4.75 -7.95 -13.95
N GLU A 173 -5.05 -7.54 -15.18
CA GLU A 173 -4.22 -7.86 -16.36
C GLU A 173 -2.92 -7.07 -16.35
N ALA A 174 -2.96 -5.81 -15.88
CA ALA A 174 -1.74 -5.05 -15.62
C ALA A 174 -0.85 -5.72 -14.57
N MET A 175 -1.44 -6.33 -13.53
CA MET A 175 -0.70 -7.15 -12.56
C MET A 175 -0.12 -8.41 -13.21
N THR A 176 -0.86 -9.10 -14.09
CA THR A 176 -0.34 -10.24 -14.86
C THR A 176 0.86 -9.84 -15.71
N VAL A 177 0.76 -8.73 -16.46
CA VAL A 177 1.86 -8.21 -17.28
C VAL A 177 3.08 -7.87 -16.41
N GLY A 178 2.89 -7.16 -15.31
CA GLY A 178 3.97 -6.80 -14.39
C GLY A 178 4.63 -8.01 -13.77
N ALA A 179 3.85 -8.96 -13.26
CA ALA A 179 4.34 -10.18 -12.65
C ALA A 179 5.12 -11.04 -13.64
N ARG A 180 4.61 -11.25 -14.86
CA ARG A 180 5.30 -12.03 -15.89
C ARG A 180 6.63 -11.39 -16.29
N ARG A 181 6.67 -10.07 -16.48
CA ARG A 181 7.91 -9.35 -16.81
C ARG A 181 8.94 -9.39 -15.69
N ALA A 182 8.50 -9.12 -14.47
CA ALA A 182 9.40 -9.02 -13.32
C ALA A 182 10.01 -10.37 -12.90
N PHE A 183 9.24 -11.45 -13.03
CA PHE A 183 9.64 -12.80 -12.60
C PHE A 183 10.00 -13.73 -13.76
N GLY A 184 9.97 -13.26 -15.01
CA GLY A 184 10.24 -14.08 -16.19
C GLY A 184 9.23 -15.22 -16.38
N ALA A 185 7.99 -15.04 -15.92
CA ALA A 185 6.97 -16.09 -15.95
C ALA A 185 6.32 -16.21 -17.35
N GLY A 186 6.17 -17.46 -17.81
CA GLY A 186 5.41 -17.80 -19.01
C GLY A 186 3.89 -17.71 -18.80
N GLU A 187 3.15 -18.43 -19.63
CA GLU A 187 1.70 -18.59 -19.44
C GLU A 187 1.38 -19.27 -18.09
N PRO A 188 0.20 -19.00 -17.51
CA PRO A 188 -0.20 -19.64 -16.26
C PRO A 188 -0.35 -21.15 -16.44
N SER A 189 0.10 -21.91 -15.44
CA SER A 189 -0.12 -23.35 -15.39
C SER A 189 -1.58 -23.70 -15.08
N THR A 190 -2.25 -22.87 -14.29
CA THR A 190 -3.69 -22.97 -14.02
C THR A 190 -4.33 -21.60 -13.95
N VAL A 191 -5.59 -21.53 -14.37
CA VAL A 191 -6.45 -20.36 -14.23
C VAL A 191 -7.77 -20.81 -13.65
N ASP A 192 -8.00 -20.48 -12.38
CA ASP A 192 -9.29 -20.67 -11.73
C ASP A 192 -10.05 -19.35 -11.79
N ALA A 193 -11.28 -19.37 -12.27
CA ALA A 193 -12.09 -18.16 -12.39
C ALA A 193 -13.57 -18.46 -12.21
N GLY A 194 -14.34 -17.42 -11.87
CA GLY A 194 -15.78 -17.49 -11.83
C GLY A 194 -16.42 -16.13 -12.09
N GLY A 195 -17.61 -16.15 -12.70
CA GLY A 195 -18.27 -14.95 -13.21
C GLY A 195 -17.68 -14.46 -14.54
N ASP A 196 -18.33 -13.47 -15.14
CA ASP A 196 -17.88 -12.80 -16.36
C ASP A 196 -17.53 -11.34 -16.01
N PRO A 197 -16.25 -10.94 -16.08
CA PRO A 197 -15.85 -9.58 -15.73
C PRO A 197 -16.34 -8.52 -16.71
N SER A 198 -16.74 -8.90 -17.93
CA SER A 198 -17.34 -7.98 -18.90
C SER A 198 -18.82 -7.72 -18.60
N ALA A 199 -19.52 -8.68 -17.98
CA ALA A 199 -20.93 -8.58 -17.64
C ALA A 199 -21.18 -8.11 -16.20
N ASP A 200 -20.47 -8.69 -15.21
CA ASP A 200 -20.55 -8.34 -13.79
C ASP A 200 -19.15 -8.39 -13.13
N PRO A 201 -18.33 -7.34 -13.31
CA PRO A 201 -16.99 -7.27 -12.73
C PRO A 201 -16.98 -7.30 -11.19
N HIS A 202 -18.12 -7.04 -10.53
CA HIS A 202 -18.17 -7.05 -9.07
C HIS A 202 -18.29 -8.46 -8.50
N ARG A 203 -18.79 -9.42 -9.27
CA ARG A 203 -18.90 -10.84 -8.89
C ARG A 203 -17.79 -11.69 -9.46
N ALA A 204 -17.12 -11.20 -10.51
CA ALA A 204 -16.02 -11.92 -11.12
C ALA A 204 -14.83 -12.09 -10.16
N TRP A 205 -14.15 -13.22 -10.27
CA TRP A 205 -12.90 -13.51 -9.58
C TRP A 205 -11.99 -14.35 -10.47
N ARG A 206 -10.67 -14.27 -10.24
CA ARG A 206 -9.65 -14.99 -11.00
C ARG A 206 -8.42 -15.25 -10.16
N VAL A 207 -7.84 -16.44 -10.29
CA VAL A 207 -6.56 -16.85 -9.71
C VAL A 207 -5.75 -17.51 -10.82
N GLU A 208 -4.75 -16.80 -11.32
CA GLU A 208 -3.72 -17.33 -12.20
C GLU A 208 -2.57 -17.87 -11.35
N THR A 209 -2.10 -19.08 -11.64
CA THR A 209 -0.92 -19.67 -10.98
C THR A 209 0.16 -19.91 -12.01
N HIS A 210 1.39 -19.53 -11.67
CA HIS A 210 2.61 -19.80 -12.43
C HIS A 210 3.62 -20.49 -11.50
N HIS A 211 4.29 -21.52 -12.01
CA HIS A 211 5.42 -22.14 -11.33
C HIS A 211 6.72 -21.57 -11.87
N LEU A 212 7.50 -20.94 -11.00
CA LEU A 212 8.83 -20.43 -11.36
C LEU A 212 9.88 -21.55 -11.26
N PRO A 213 11.02 -21.43 -11.96
CA PRO A 213 12.06 -22.48 -11.98
C PRO A 213 12.67 -22.81 -10.61
N ASP A 214 12.63 -21.86 -9.66
CA ASP A 214 13.23 -21.96 -8.33
C ASP A 214 12.25 -22.48 -7.25
N THR A 215 11.18 -23.17 -7.67
CA THR A 215 10.07 -23.67 -6.83
C THR A 215 9.15 -22.59 -6.25
N THR A 216 9.43 -21.31 -6.49
CA THR A 216 8.55 -20.21 -6.08
C THR A 216 7.22 -20.29 -6.84
N VAL A 217 6.11 -20.16 -6.12
CA VAL A 217 4.78 -20.07 -6.74
C VAL A 217 4.36 -18.62 -6.87
N LEU A 218 4.23 -18.16 -8.12
CA LEU A 218 3.72 -16.85 -8.46
C LEU A 218 2.22 -16.94 -8.76
N ARG A 219 1.43 -16.06 -8.16
CA ARG A 219 0.00 -15.96 -8.41
C ARG A 219 -0.42 -14.56 -8.78
N VAL A 220 -1.44 -14.44 -9.63
CA VAL A 220 -2.14 -13.18 -9.88
C VAL A 220 -3.61 -13.37 -9.51
N VAL A 221 -4.13 -12.50 -8.65
CA VAL A 221 -5.46 -12.68 -8.04
C VAL A 221 -6.32 -11.45 -8.23
N ALA A 222 -7.53 -11.65 -8.73
CA ALA A 222 -8.65 -10.73 -8.62
C ALA A 222 -9.75 -11.35 -7.75
N ALA A 223 -10.17 -10.61 -6.73
CA ALA A 223 -11.21 -11.04 -5.81
C ALA A 223 -12.59 -10.47 -6.20
N PRO A 224 -13.68 -11.19 -5.88
CA PRO A 224 -15.01 -10.62 -6.00
C PRO A 224 -15.27 -9.62 -4.87
N SER A 225 -16.23 -8.73 -5.07
CA SER A 225 -16.71 -7.84 -4.03
C SER A 225 -17.48 -8.61 -2.96
N SER A 226 -17.30 -8.28 -1.68
CA SER A 226 -18.20 -8.77 -0.61
C SER A 226 -19.59 -8.10 -0.64
N ALA A 227 -19.76 -7.05 -1.44
CA ALA A 227 -21.03 -6.34 -1.63
C ALA A 227 -21.28 -6.03 -3.12
N PRO A 228 -21.40 -7.04 -3.99
CA PRO A 228 -21.32 -6.88 -5.44
C PRO A 228 -22.46 -6.03 -6.02
N ALA A 229 -23.64 -6.07 -5.39
CA ALA A 229 -24.78 -5.24 -5.76
C ALA A 229 -24.61 -3.75 -5.42
N LYS A 230 -23.60 -3.37 -4.61
CA LYS A 230 -23.42 -2.01 -4.09
C LYS A 230 -22.13 -1.35 -4.57
N ARG A 231 -21.06 -2.12 -4.74
CA ARG A 231 -19.72 -1.59 -5.02
C ARG A 231 -18.81 -2.66 -5.65
N ARG A 232 -17.80 -2.18 -6.36
CA ARG A 232 -16.64 -2.98 -6.77
C ARG A 232 -15.88 -3.55 -5.56
N ALA A 233 -15.10 -4.59 -5.81
CA ALA A 233 -14.14 -5.12 -4.85
C ALA A 233 -13.16 -4.02 -4.44
N ASN A 234 -12.85 -3.93 -3.15
CA ASN A 234 -11.86 -3.01 -2.63
C ASN A 234 -10.68 -3.77 -2.01
N THR A 235 -9.63 -3.06 -1.60
CA THR A 235 -8.44 -3.68 -1.01
C THR A 235 -8.76 -4.65 0.14
N PRO A 236 -9.68 -4.33 1.09
CA PRO A 236 -10.14 -5.31 2.07
C PRO A 236 -10.71 -6.61 1.50
N ASP A 237 -11.57 -6.54 0.48
CA ASP A 237 -12.12 -7.76 -0.15
C ASP A 237 -11.00 -8.61 -0.76
N THR A 238 -10.07 -7.96 -1.46
CA THR A 238 -8.95 -8.64 -2.12
C THR A 238 -8.00 -9.26 -1.11
N CYS A 239 -7.67 -8.55 -0.04
CA CYS A 239 -6.83 -9.08 1.04
C CYS A 239 -7.48 -10.28 1.72
N ARG A 240 -8.78 -10.21 2.01
CA ARG A 240 -9.52 -11.31 2.64
C ARG A 240 -9.65 -12.52 1.72
N PHE A 241 -10.03 -12.32 0.47
CA PHE A 241 -10.14 -13.41 -0.50
C PHE A 241 -8.79 -14.11 -0.68
N TRP A 242 -7.71 -13.35 -0.81
CA TRP A 242 -6.37 -13.90 -0.87
C TRP A 242 -6.03 -14.71 0.40
N ALA A 243 -6.22 -14.14 1.60
CA ALA A 243 -5.93 -14.81 2.85
C ALA A 243 -6.74 -16.10 3.04
N ASP A 244 -8.05 -16.04 2.78
CA ASP A 244 -8.99 -17.15 3.03
C ASP A 244 -8.97 -18.23 1.94
N GLN A 245 -8.80 -17.85 0.67
CA GLN A 245 -8.99 -18.76 -0.46
C GLN A 245 -7.68 -19.19 -1.11
N VAL A 246 -6.67 -18.32 -1.13
CA VAL A 246 -5.43 -18.53 -1.89
C VAL A 246 -4.27 -18.92 -0.97
N ALA A 247 -3.96 -18.08 0.03
CA ALA A 247 -2.84 -18.31 0.94
C ALA A 247 -3.18 -19.28 2.07
N LYS A 248 -4.45 -19.36 2.49
CA LYS A 248 -4.88 -20.09 3.69
C LYS A 248 -4.10 -19.60 4.92
N LEU A 249 -4.08 -18.28 5.08
CA LEU A 249 -3.25 -17.59 6.05
C LEU A 249 -3.57 -18.02 7.48
N GLY A 250 -2.53 -18.24 8.29
CA GLY A 250 -2.66 -18.66 9.67
C GLY A 250 -1.67 -17.99 10.62
N ALA A 251 -1.79 -18.35 11.90
CA ALA A 251 -0.87 -17.86 12.93
C ALA A 251 0.55 -18.35 12.64
N GLY A 252 1.52 -17.43 12.65
CA GLY A 252 2.93 -17.70 12.34
C GLY A 252 3.34 -17.36 10.91
N ASP A 253 2.39 -17.08 10.01
CA ASP A 253 2.71 -16.55 8.69
C ASP A 253 3.38 -15.18 8.77
N ARG A 254 4.27 -14.93 7.80
CA ARG A 254 5.01 -13.68 7.66
C ARG A 254 4.72 -13.13 6.28
N VAL A 255 4.00 -12.01 6.22
CA VAL A 255 3.56 -11.40 4.97
C VAL A 255 4.35 -10.12 4.71
N LEU A 256 5.12 -10.10 3.62
CA LEU A 256 5.72 -8.88 3.09
C LEU A 256 4.77 -8.24 2.09
N VAL A 257 4.18 -7.11 2.46
CA VAL A 257 3.33 -6.32 1.57
C VAL A 257 4.19 -5.36 0.75
N VAL A 258 4.04 -5.39 -0.57
CA VAL A 258 4.77 -4.51 -1.50
C VAL A 258 3.80 -3.50 -2.10
N THR A 259 4.11 -2.23 -1.96
CA THR A 259 3.34 -1.11 -2.52
C THR A 259 4.23 0.01 -3.04
N SER A 260 3.71 1.22 -3.28
CA SER A 260 4.49 2.44 -3.55
C SER A 260 4.85 3.14 -2.24
N ALA A 261 6.07 3.69 -2.13
CA ALA A 261 6.59 4.31 -0.90
C ALA A 261 5.62 5.30 -0.24
N ILE A 262 4.97 6.16 -1.03
CA ILE A 262 4.02 7.16 -0.53
C ILE A 262 2.78 6.57 0.17
N TYR A 263 2.49 5.29 -0.07
CA TYR A 263 1.34 4.61 0.53
C TYR A 263 1.71 3.71 1.70
N VAL A 264 3.01 3.50 1.96
CA VAL A 264 3.49 2.55 2.98
C VAL A 264 2.85 2.80 4.35
N PRO A 265 2.83 4.01 4.93
CA PRO A 265 2.33 4.17 6.30
C PRO A 265 0.86 3.80 6.46
N PHE A 266 -0.01 4.17 5.51
CA PHE A 266 -1.43 3.87 5.61
C PHE A 266 -1.73 2.42 5.24
N GLN A 267 -1.07 1.88 4.20
CA GLN A 267 -1.30 0.49 3.79
C GLN A 267 -0.67 -0.52 4.73
N HIS A 268 0.37 -0.16 5.48
CA HIS A 268 0.85 -0.97 6.58
C HIS A 268 -0.23 -1.12 7.65
N CYS A 269 -0.86 -0.02 8.07
CA CYS A 269 -1.94 -0.07 9.05
C CYS A 269 -3.14 -0.88 8.54
N ASP A 270 -3.52 -0.69 7.27
CA ASP A 270 -4.60 -1.47 6.66
C ASP A 270 -4.22 -2.97 6.55
N ALA A 271 -2.96 -3.30 6.28
CA ALA A 271 -2.47 -4.68 6.23
C ALA A 271 -2.42 -5.34 7.61
N VAL A 272 -2.01 -4.62 8.66
CA VAL A 272 -2.08 -5.13 10.05
C VAL A 272 -3.53 -5.41 10.44
N ALA A 273 -4.45 -4.50 10.10
CA ALA A 273 -5.88 -4.72 10.34
C ALA A 273 -6.43 -5.92 9.55
N ALA A 274 -5.96 -6.13 8.32
CA ALA A 274 -6.41 -7.21 7.45
C ALA A 274 -5.80 -8.58 7.78
N PHE A 275 -4.57 -8.63 8.27
CA PHE A 275 -3.81 -9.88 8.40
C PHE A 275 -3.43 -10.22 9.83
N THR A 276 -2.90 -9.26 10.58
CA THR A 276 -2.47 -9.50 11.96
C THR A 276 -3.65 -9.72 12.89
N LEU A 277 -4.68 -8.86 12.83
CA LEU A 277 -5.83 -8.98 13.73
C LEU A 277 -6.65 -10.26 13.49
N PRO A 278 -6.99 -10.64 12.24
CA PRO A 278 -7.88 -11.79 12.03
C PRO A 278 -7.13 -13.13 11.98
N TYR A 279 -5.85 -13.15 11.58
CA TYR A 279 -5.10 -14.40 11.33
C TYR A 279 -3.85 -14.56 12.20
N GLY A 280 -3.44 -13.54 12.96
CA GLY A 280 -2.21 -13.59 13.75
C GLY A 280 -0.92 -13.56 12.91
N ALA A 281 -1.00 -13.15 11.65
CA ALA A 281 0.15 -13.06 10.77
C ALA A 281 1.04 -11.84 11.11
N VAL A 282 2.34 -12.00 10.98
CA VAL A 282 3.31 -10.91 11.08
C VAL A 282 3.37 -10.17 9.76
N VAL A 283 3.12 -8.86 9.79
CA VAL A 283 3.14 -8.01 8.60
C VAL A 283 4.40 -7.17 8.55
N ASP A 284 4.93 -7.02 7.35
CA ASP A 284 5.85 -5.95 6.99
C ASP A 284 5.37 -5.26 5.72
N THR A 285 5.78 -4.02 5.48
CA THR A 285 5.36 -3.27 4.30
C THR A 285 6.50 -2.44 3.75
N VAL A 286 6.81 -2.66 2.48
CA VAL A 286 7.84 -1.95 1.74
C VAL A 286 7.26 -1.27 0.52
N GLY A 287 7.92 -0.19 0.09
CA GLY A 287 7.44 0.69 -0.95
C GLY A 287 8.43 0.83 -2.08
N SER A 288 7.98 0.68 -3.33
CA SER A 288 8.75 1.04 -4.51
C SER A 288 8.98 2.55 -4.55
N ALA A 289 10.17 2.96 -4.98
CA ALA A 289 10.49 4.35 -5.19
C ALA A 289 9.59 4.94 -6.29
N PRO A 290 9.10 6.18 -6.13
CA PRO A 290 8.31 6.80 -7.17
C PRO A 290 9.21 7.18 -8.35
N ARG A 291 8.71 7.02 -9.59
CA ARG A 291 9.42 7.47 -10.80
C ARG A 291 9.62 8.98 -10.84
N THR A 292 8.65 9.72 -10.32
CA THR A 292 8.71 11.18 -10.14
C THR A 292 8.40 11.51 -8.68
N PRO A 293 9.20 12.37 -8.02
CA PRO A 293 8.90 12.82 -6.67
C PRO A 293 7.47 13.35 -6.55
N PRO A 294 6.70 12.93 -5.54
CA PRO A 294 5.34 13.44 -5.36
C PRO A 294 5.37 14.90 -4.91
N ASP A 295 4.42 15.66 -5.42
CA ASP A 295 4.23 17.04 -5.00
C ASP A 295 3.77 17.16 -3.54
N ALA A 296 4.04 18.30 -2.91
CA ALA A 296 3.78 18.54 -1.50
C ALA A 296 2.31 18.36 -1.10
N ASP A 297 1.37 18.78 -1.94
CA ASP A 297 -0.06 18.59 -1.70
C ASP A 297 -0.46 17.10 -1.67
N ARG A 298 0.14 16.29 -2.55
CA ARG A 298 -0.05 14.83 -2.57
C ARG A 298 0.56 14.16 -1.36
N LEU A 299 1.71 14.62 -0.89
CA LEU A 299 2.32 14.13 0.35
C LEU A 299 1.42 14.40 1.56
N LEU A 300 0.86 15.61 1.69
CA LEU A 300 -0.10 15.94 2.75
C LEU A 300 -1.34 15.04 2.72
N GLN A 301 -1.87 14.75 1.53
CA GLN A 301 -2.99 13.82 1.38
C GLN A 301 -2.68 12.43 1.91
N GLU A 302 -1.48 11.89 1.62
CA GLU A 302 -1.15 10.54 2.07
C GLU A 302 -0.69 10.48 3.53
N ILE A 303 -0.17 11.58 4.10
CA ILE A 303 -0.04 11.72 5.57
C ILE A 303 -1.42 11.66 6.22
N ARG A 304 -2.41 12.36 5.65
CA ARG A 304 -3.81 12.27 6.10
C ARG A 304 -4.37 10.85 5.97
N SER A 305 -4.11 10.15 4.85
CA SER A 305 -4.48 8.74 4.69
C SER A 305 -3.91 7.89 5.83
N ALA A 306 -2.64 8.11 6.21
CA ALA A 306 -1.97 7.40 7.29
C ALA A 306 -2.61 7.66 8.65
N ILE A 307 -2.92 8.92 8.99
CA ILE A 307 -3.65 9.29 10.21
C ILE A 307 -4.97 8.53 10.30
N ARG A 308 -5.74 8.52 9.21
CA ARG A 308 -7.05 7.85 9.14
C ARG A 308 -6.94 6.33 9.26
N SER A 309 -5.95 5.72 8.60
CA SER A 309 -5.72 4.27 8.73
C SER A 309 -5.27 3.89 10.14
N MET A 310 -4.37 4.66 10.78
CA MET A 310 -3.99 4.44 12.18
C MET A 310 -5.18 4.56 13.13
N ARG A 311 -6.04 5.57 12.93
CA ARG A 311 -7.25 5.73 13.73
C ARG A 311 -8.18 4.52 13.62
N ARG A 312 -8.40 4.00 12.41
CA ARG A 312 -9.21 2.80 12.19
C ARG A 312 -8.58 1.56 12.82
N LEU A 313 -7.26 1.39 12.68
CA LEU A 313 -6.52 0.29 13.28
C LEU A 313 -6.66 0.30 14.81
N VAL A 314 -6.40 1.45 15.46
CA VAL A 314 -6.52 1.59 16.92
C VAL A 314 -7.95 1.34 17.40
N ALA A 315 -8.96 1.73 16.62
CA ALA A 315 -10.37 1.49 16.95
C ALA A 315 -10.79 0.01 16.79
N ALA A 316 -10.03 -0.80 16.06
CA ALA A 316 -10.29 -2.22 15.84
C ALA A 316 -9.58 -3.14 16.87
N LEU A 317 -8.79 -2.57 17.79
CA LEU A 317 -8.11 -3.25 18.90
C LEU A 317 -8.98 -3.26 20.15
#